data_AF-A0A520QGR0-F1
#
_entry.id   AF-A0A520QGR0-F1
#
_cell.length_a   1.000
_cell.length_b   1.000
_cell.length_c   1.000
_cell.angle_alpha   90.00
_cell.angle_beta   90.00
_cell.angle_gamma   90.00
#
_symmetry.space_group_name_H-M   'P 1'
#
loop_
_entity.id
_entity.type
_entity.pdbx_description
1 polymer ?
#
loop_
_entity_poly.entity_id
_entity_poly.type
_entity_poly.pdbx_seq_one_letter_code
_entity_poly.pdbx_strand_id
1 'polypeptide(L)'
;MIQLHTDCLVFETSDGETIPCSAHDVTVELLGDAVTEIEPHLITEAAEAVLYHFKIDQERASITVAEFTLALERILRGFGYKIMAAGEEDEIANRSAAETDLHHLAHQAGEGLEMVFFCTLRDQIHADLHGQPELLKVKGLRDAVHKLTGTKNWGPRSQKLNDQIVDYLRHIVTQHQQEAKLTLMIV
;
A
#
# COMPACT_ATOMS: atom_id res chain seq x y z
N MET A 1 -11.63 42.29 -5.36
CA MET A 1 -11.19 40.94 -5.76
C MET A 1 -9.71 41.01 -6.02
N ILE A 2 -8.89 40.24 -5.30
CA ILE A 2 -7.45 40.17 -5.56
C ILE A 2 -7.31 39.19 -6.72
N GLN A 3 -6.78 39.64 -7.86
CA GLN A 3 -6.42 38.76 -8.97
C GLN A 3 -5.17 37.98 -8.57
N LEU A 4 -5.30 36.67 -8.47
CA LEU A 4 -4.16 35.77 -8.28
C LEU A 4 -3.30 35.78 -9.54
N HIS A 5 -1.97 35.72 -9.38
CA HIS A 5 -1.04 35.63 -10.49
C HIS A 5 -1.36 34.40 -11.35
N THR A 6 -1.01 34.44 -12.64
CA THR A 6 -1.27 33.36 -13.59
C THR A 6 -0.64 32.02 -13.17
N ASP A 7 0.32 32.06 -12.25
CA ASP A 7 1.09 30.90 -11.80
C ASP A 7 0.72 30.43 -10.39
N CYS A 8 -0.33 30.99 -9.79
CA CYS A 8 -0.84 30.59 -8.48
C CYS A 8 -2.12 29.74 -8.61
N LEU A 9 -2.26 28.74 -7.75
CA LEU A 9 -3.48 27.95 -7.58
C LEU A 9 -3.87 27.93 -6.09
N VAL A 10 -5.16 27.82 -5.79
CA VAL A 10 -5.64 27.85 -4.39
C VAL A 10 -5.59 26.45 -3.80
N PHE A 11 -4.85 26.30 -2.70
CA PHE A 11 -4.71 25.05 -1.96
C PHE A 11 -5.68 25.01 -0.79
N GLU A 12 -6.47 23.95 -0.71
CA GLU A 12 -7.37 23.66 0.40
C GLU A 12 -6.66 22.73 1.39
N THR A 13 -6.54 23.18 2.66
CA THR A 13 -6.00 22.38 3.76
C THR A 13 -7.11 21.59 4.45
N SER A 14 -6.74 20.54 5.20
CA SER A 14 -7.70 19.72 5.97
C SER A 14 -8.49 20.52 7.02
N ASP A 15 -7.95 21.67 7.43
CA ASP A 15 -8.56 22.56 8.42
C ASP A 15 -9.55 23.56 7.78
N GLY A 16 -9.73 23.52 6.46
CA GLY A 16 -10.65 24.37 5.72
C GLY A 16 -10.08 25.74 5.36
N GLU A 17 -8.78 25.96 5.56
CA GLU A 17 -8.10 27.17 5.11
C GLU A 17 -7.75 27.07 3.62
N THR A 18 -7.89 28.20 2.90
CA THR A 18 -7.53 28.32 1.48
C THR A 18 -6.30 29.19 1.33
N ILE A 19 -5.21 28.62 0.82
CA ILE A 19 -3.93 29.29 0.68
C ILE A 19 -3.59 29.39 -0.82
N PRO A 20 -3.48 30.60 -1.40
CA PRO A 20 -2.96 30.72 -2.76
C PRO A 20 -1.47 30.36 -2.76
N CYS A 21 -1.08 29.37 -3.54
CA CYS A 21 0.29 28.85 -3.58
C CYS A 21 0.83 28.92 -5.01
N SER A 22 2.05 29.45 -5.16
CA SER A 22 2.82 29.38 -6.40
C SER A 22 3.74 28.15 -6.40
N ALA A 23 4.25 27.75 -7.56
CA ALA A 23 5.22 26.65 -7.65
C ALA A 23 6.42 26.90 -6.73
N HIS A 24 6.92 28.15 -6.70
CA HIS A 24 8.04 28.56 -5.87
C HIS A 24 7.78 28.36 -4.38
N ASP A 25 6.60 28.74 -3.90
CA ASP A 25 6.23 28.59 -2.48
C ASP A 25 6.15 27.11 -2.08
N VAL A 26 5.62 26.26 -2.98
CA VAL A 26 5.57 24.82 -2.76
C VAL A 26 6.98 24.21 -2.71
N THR A 27 7.88 24.61 -3.61
CA THR A 27 9.25 24.09 -3.62
C THR A 27 9.97 24.42 -2.31
N VAL A 28 9.78 25.62 -1.75
CA VAL A 28 10.42 26.07 -0.49
C VAL A 28 9.96 25.24 0.71
N GLU A 29 8.67 24.89 0.79
CA GLU A 29 8.13 24.01 1.84
C GLU A 29 8.62 22.56 1.67
N LEU A 30 8.71 22.06 0.42
CA LEU A 30 9.14 20.68 0.12
C LEU A 30 10.66 20.46 0.29
N LEU A 31 11.48 21.49 0.07
CA LEU A 31 12.95 21.46 0.22
C LEU A 31 13.43 21.48 1.68
N GLY A 32 12.54 21.28 2.65
CA GLY A 32 12.91 20.96 4.04
C GLY A 32 13.70 19.65 4.18
N ASP A 33 13.84 19.13 5.40
CA ASP A 33 14.82 18.12 5.86
C ASP A 33 14.90 16.76 5.10
N ALA A 34 14.17 16.56 4.00
CA ALA A 34 13.98 15.27 3.32
C ALA A 34 14.37 15.21 1.82
N VAL A 35 14.95 16.26 1.19
CA VAL A 35 15.23 16.20 -0.27
C VAL A 35 16.67 16.60 -0.62
N THR A 36 17.65 15.91 -0.04
CA THR A 36 19.08 16.10 -0.38
C THR A 36 19.51 15.43 -1.69
N GLU A 37 18.64 14.66 -2.36
CA GLU A 37 18.99 13.86 -3.55
C GLU A 37 18.40 14.38 -4.89
N ILE A 38 17.49 15.37 -4.87
CA ILE A 38 16.87 15.91 -6.10
C ILE A 38 17.36 17.35 -6.34
N GLU A 39 17.70 17.66 -7.58
CA GLU A 39 18.13 19.02 -7.95
C GLU A 39 16.96 20.02 -7.77
N PRO A 40 17.14 21.13 -7.02
CA PRO A 40 16.05 22.06 -6.69
C PRO A 40 15.32 22.65 -7.92
N HIS A 41 16.02 22.78 -9.03
CA HIS A 41 15.44 23.28 -10.28
C HIS A 41 14.41 22.29 -10.85
N LEU A 42 14.69 20.98 -10.81
CA LEU A 42 13.78 19.94 -11.28
C LEU A 42 12.50 19.86 -10.42
N ILE A 43 12.61 20.07 -9.12
CA ILE A 43 11.44 20.12 -8.23
C ILE A 43 10.54 21.30 -8.62
N THR A 44 11.14 22.45 -8.92
CA THR A 44 10.41 23.66 -9.34
C THR A 44 9.70 23.43 -10.67
N GLU A 45 10.39 22.90 -11.69
CA GLU A 45 9.78 22.58 -12.99
C GLU A 45 8.66 21.54 -12.86
N ALA A 46 8.85 20.51 -12.03
CA ALA A 46 7.81 19.52 -11.76
C ALA A 46 6.60 20.14 -11.05
N ALA A 47 6.80 21.00 -10.05
CA ALA A 47 5.73 21.71 -9.36
C ALA A 47 4.96 22.64 -10.31
N GLU A 48 5.66 23.39 -11.17
CA GLU A 48 5.05 24.21 -12.22
C GLU A 48 4.19 23.38 -13.17
N ALA A 49 4.69 22.22 -13.61
CA ALA A 49 3.94 21.32 -14.47
C ALA A 49 2.66 20.79 -13.81
N VAL A 50 2.71 20.44 -12.51
CA VAL A 50 1.52 20.03 -11.75
C VAL A 50 0.50 21.17 -11.65
N LEU A 51 0.95 22.37 -11.29
CA LEU A 51 0.06 23.54 -11.19
C LEU A 51 -0.58 23.88 -12.53
N TYR A 52 0.21 23.85 -13.62
CA TYR A 52 -0.28 24.08 -14.97
C TYR A 52 -1.35 23.05 -15.35
N HIS A 53 -1.09 21.76 -15.09
CA HIS A 53 -2.03 20.70 -15.39
C HIS A 53 -3.39 20.90 -14.70
N PHE A 54 -3.38 21.19 -13.40
CA PHE A 54 -4.64 21.42 -12.67
C PHE A 54 -5.34 22.71 -13.12
N LYS A 55 -4.59 23.78 -13.35
CA LYS A 55 -5.15 25.09 -13.67
C LYS A 55 -5.68 25.18 -15.09
N ILE A 56 -4.92 24.66 -16.05
CA ILE A 56 -5.16 24.85 -17.48
C ILE A 56 -5.83 23.61 -18.10
N ASP A 57 -5.26 22.42 -17.90
CA ASP A 57 -5.80 21.21 -18.55
C ASP A 57 -7.09 20.73 -17.87
N GLN A 58 -7.19 20.85 -16.55
CA GLN A 58 -8.37 20.45 -15.77
C GLN A 58 -9.30 21.63 -15.42
N GLU A 59 -8.94 22.86 -15.79
CA GLU A 59 -9.70 24.09 -15.51
C GLU A 59 -10.08 24.27 -14.02
N ARG A 60 -9.27 23.74 -13.09
CA ARG A 60 -9.53 23.82 -11.65
C ARG A 60 -8.98 25.11 -11.05
N ALA A 61 -9.81 25.78 -10.25
CA ALA A 61 -9.41 26.96 -9.49
C ALA A 61 -8.79 26.63 -8.11
N SER A 62 -9.15 25.47 -7.54
CA SER A 62 -8.63 24.97 -6.27
C SER A 62 -8.36 23.46 -6.29
N ILE A 63 -7.35 23.05 -5.53
CA ILE A 63 -6.99 21.65 -5.26
C ILE A 63 -6.62 21.49 -3.80
N THR A 64 -6.63 20.26 -3.31
CA THR A 64 -6.11 19.93 -1.97
C THR A 64 -4.60 19.75 -1.99
N VAL A 65 -3.96 19.91 -0.83
CA VAL A 65 -2.52 19.60 -0.66
C VAL A 65 -2.23 18.14 -1.05
N ALA A 66 -3.10 17.21 -0.68
CA ALA A 66 -2.94 15.79 -0.99
C ALA A 66 -2.97 15.50 -2.52
N GLU A 67 -3.90 16.12 -3.25
CA GLU A 67 -3.98 16.00 -4.72
C GLU A 67 -2.70 16.52 -5.40
N PHE A 68 -2.18 17.64 -4.91
CA PHE A 68 -0.94 18.21 -5.41
C PHE A 68 0.26 17.30 -5.15
N THR A 69 0.44 16.85 -3.90
CA THR A 69 1.57 15.98 -3.51
C THR A 69 1.58 14.70 -4.33
N LEU A 70 0.43 14.06 -4.49
CA LEU A 70 0.30 12.83 -5.26
C LEU A 70 0.61 13.02 -6.75
N ALA A 71 0.21 14.16 -7.33
CA ALA A 71 0.54 14.49 -8.72
C ALA A 71 2.05 14.76 -8.89
N LEU A 72 2.67 15.47 -7.94
CA LEU A 72 4.10 15.78 -7.97
C LEU A 72 4.95 14.51 -7.82
N GLU A 73 4.58 13.61 -6.91
CA GLU A 73 5.22 12.30 -6.73
C GLU A 73 5.19 11.47 -8.01
N ARG A 74 4.07 11.47 -8.73
CA ARG A 74 3.94 10.75 -10.01
C ARG A 74 4.89 11.27 -11.07
N ILE A 75 5.04 12.59 -11.19
CA ILE A 75 5.95 13.21 -12.17
C ILE A 75 7.39 12.83 -11.83
N LEU A 76 7.79 13.01 -10.58
CA LEU A 76 9.16 12.72 -10.15
C LEU A 76 9.50 11.21 -10.22
N ARG A 77 8.53 10.33 -9.96
CA ARG A 77 8.66 8.89 -10.26
C ARG A 77 8.82 8.61 -11.75
N GLY A 78 8.08 9.32 -12.60
CA GLY A 78 8.24 9.27 -14.06
C GLY A 78 9.64 9.64 -14.52
N PHE A 79 10.31 10.53 -13.80
CA PHE A 79 11.71 10.89 -14.02
C PHE A 79 12.74 9.91 -13.39
N GLY A 80 12.27 8.84 -12.74
CA GLY A 80 13.11 7.79 -12.17
C GLY A 80 13.53 8.04 -10.72
N TYR A 81 13.00 9.08 -10.05
CA TYR A 81 13.27 9.32 -8.64
C TYR A 81 12.47 8.36 -7.76
N LYS A 82 13.16 7.80 -6.75
CA LYS A 82 12.54 6.95 -5.73
C LYS A 82 11.89 7.83 -4.67
N ILE A 83 10.78 8.47 -5.02
CA ILE A 83 9.99 9.21 -4.03
C ILE A 83 9.15 8.20 -3.27
N MET A 84 9.51 8.03 -2.00
CA MET A 84 8.77 7.23 -1.04
C MET A 84 7.82 8.19 -0.33
N ALA A 85 6.56 8.24 -0.74
CA ALA A 85 5.58 8.90 0.11
C ALA A 85 5.54 8.16 1.45
N ALA A 86 5.48 8.92 2.55
CA ALA A 86 5.20 8.38 3.87
C ALA A 86 3.77 7.79 3.89
N GLY A 87 3.59 6.58 3.36
CA GLY A 87 2.31 5.89 3.27
C GLY A 87 2.07 5.03 2.01
N GLU A 88 2.96 5.05 1.01
CA GLU A 88 2.71 4.36 -0.27
C GLU A 88 3.15 2.88 -0.33
N GLU A 89 3.74 2.33 0.74
CA GLU A 89 3.80 0.87 0.88
C GLU A 89 2.40 0.26 1.18
N ASP A 90 1.45 1.05 1.72
CA ASP A 90 0.16 0.56 2.22
C ASP A 90 -1.04 0.86 1.28
N GLU A 91 -1.07 1.97 0.55
CA GLU A 91 -2.29 2.45 -0.13
C GLU A 91 -2.61 1.83 -1.51
N ILE A 92 -1.61 1.38 -2.26
CA ILE A 92 -1.81 0.72 -3.57
C ILE A 92 -1.91 -0.80 -3.40
N ALA A 93 -1.26 -1.36 -2.37
CA ALA A 93 -1.38 -2.77 -2.01
C ALA A 93 -2.75 -3.07 -1.36
N ASN A 94 -3.31 -2.20 -0.50
CA ASN A 94 -4.50 -2.54 0.30
C ASN A 94 -5.86 -2.45 -0.42
N ARG A 95 -6.00 -1.80 -1.58
CA ARG A 95 -7.32 -1.71 -2.25
C ARG A 95 -7.74 -2.99 -2.97
N SER A 96 -6.79 -3.87 -3.27
CA SER A 96 -7.04 -5.16 -3.93
C SER A 96 -6.36 -6.34 -3.21
N ALA A 97 -5.84 -6.14 -1.99
CA ALA A 97 -5.23 -7.20 -1.20
C ALA A 97 -6.15 -7.68 -0.09
N ALA A 98 -6.36 -8.99 -0.03
CA ALA A 98 -6.87 -9.62 1.18
C ALA A 98 -5.71 -10.04 2.07
N GLU A 99 -5.81 -9.79 3.38
CA GLU A 99 -4.78 -10.16 4.36
C GLU A 99 -5.31 -11.21 5.34
N THR A 100 -4.59 -12.32 5.46
CA THR A 100 -4.88 -13.41 6.40
C THR A 100 -3.75 -13.54 7.42
N ASP A 101 -4.08 -13.45 8.72
CA ASP A 101 -3.14 -13.68 9.82
C ASP A 101 -3.24 -15.12 10.35
N LEU A 102 -2.24 -15.95 10.05
CA LEU A 102 -2.21 -17.34 10.48
C LEU A 102 -2.00 -17.50 11.98
N HIS A 103 -1.29 -16.58 12.63
CA HIS A 103 -1.08 -16.63 14.07
C HIS A 103 -2.39 -16.43 14.81
N HIS A 104 -3.23 -15.49 14.35
CA HIS A 104 -4.56 -15.28 14.90
C HIS A 104 -5.44 -16.54 14.74
N LEU A 105 -5.45 -17.13 13.55
CA LEU A 105 -6.21 -18.35 13.27
C LEU A 105 -5.74 -19.54 14.11
N ALA A 106 -4.44 -19.72 14.28
CA ALA A 106 -3.87 -20.77 15.14
C ALA A 106 -4.22 -20.54 16.63
N HIS A 107 -4.25 -19.28 17.06
CA HIS A 107 -4.64 -18.95 18.44
C HIS A 107 -6.13 -19.22 18.69
N GLN A 108 -7.01 -18.95 17.72
CA GLN A 108 -8.43 -19.27 17.81
C GLN A 108 -8.68 -20.79 17.80
N ALA A 109 -7.94 -21.53 16.98
CA ALA A 109 -8.08 -22.98 16.87
C ALA A 109 -7.61 -23.71 18.13
N GLY A 110 -6.53 -23.24 18.79
CA GLY A 110 -5.94 -23.88 19.96
C GLY A 110 -4.81 -24.87 19.62
N GLU A 111 -4.01 -25.23 20.64
CA GLU A 111 -2.81 -26.06 20.47
C GLU A 111 -3.16 -27.50 20.04
N GLY A 112 -2.44 -28.04 19.06
CA GLY A 112 -2.65 -29.41 18.57
C GLY A 112 -3.95 -29.62 17.77
N LEU A 113 -4.73 -28.57 17.52
CA LEU A 113 -5.98 -28.62 16.77
C LEU A 113 -5.76 -28.26 15.28
N GLU A 114 -4.78 -28.92 14.66
CA GLU A 114 -4.39 -28.74 13.25
C GLU A 114 -5.60 -28.84 12.30
N MET A 115 -6.52 -29.78 12.56
CA MET A 115 -7.73 -29.95 11.74
C MET A 115 -8.69 -28.76 11.84
N VAL A 116 -8.88 -28.21 13.04
CA VAL A 116 -9.74 -27.03 13.27
C VAL A 116 -9.11 -25.83 12.57
N PHE A 117 -7.80 -25.66 12.70
CA PHE A 117 -7.05 -24.62 12.00
C PHE A 117 -7.25 -24.66 10.49
N PHE A 118 -7.12 -25.83 9.84
CA PHE A 118 -7.31 -25.93 8.39
C PHE A 118 -8.76 -25.63 7.97
N CYS A 119 -9.76 -26.01 8.78
CA CYS A 119 -11.15 -25.62 8.52
C CYS A 119 -11.34 -24.09 8.58
N THR A 120 -10.85 -23.44 9.64
CA THR A 120 -10.97 -21.99 9.79
C THR A 120 -10.17 -21.24 8.72
N LEU A 121 -8.97 -21.73 8.37
CA LEU A 121 -8.14 -21.18 7.30
C LEU A 121 -8.86 -21.25 5.95
N ARG A 122 -9.48 -22.38 5.63
CA ARG A 122 -10.27 -22.54 4.41
C ARG A 122 -11.42 -21.54 4.35
N ASP A 123 -12.19 -21.44 5.43
CA ASP A 123 -13.37 -20.57 5.46
C ASP A 123 -12.96 -19.08 5.37
N GLN A 124 -11.86 -18.70 6.03
CA GLN A 124 -11.28 -17.35 5.93
C GLN A 124 -10.81 -17.04 4.51
N ILE A 125 -10.04 -17.94 3.88
CA ILE A 125 -9.54 -17.71 2.52
C ILE A 125 -10.68 -17.64 1.51
N HIS A 126 -11.74 -18.46 1.65
CA HIS A 126 -12.91 -18.33 0.77
C HIS A 126 -13.64 -16.99 0.95
N ALA A 127 -13.76 -16.50 2.18
CA ALA A 127 -14.32 -15.17 2.44
C ALA A 127 -13.47 -14.07 1.80
N ASP A 128 -12.14 -14.17 1.96
CA ASP A 128 -11.17 -13.24 1.39
C ASP A 128 -11.22 -13.23 -0.14
N LEU A 129 -11.35 -14.40 -0.76
CA LEU A 129 -11.41 -14.56 -2.22
C LEU A 129 -12.77 -14.15 -2.83
N HIS A 130 -13.85 -14.10 -2.06
CA HIS A 130 -15.14 -13.60 -2.53
C HIS A 130 -15.05 -12.12 -2.98
N GLY A 131 -14.11 -11.35 -2.42
CA GLY A 131 -13.83 -9.97 -2.83
C GLY A 131 -13.06 -9.83 -4.14
N GLN A 132 -12.68 -10.93 -4.81
CA GLN A 132 -11.81 -10.96 -5.99
C GLN A 132 -10.51 -10.15 -5.82
N PRO A 133 -9.72 -10.40 -4.76
CA PRO A 133 -8.46 -9.70 -4.57
C PRO A 133 -7.44 -10.08 -5.65
N GLU A 134 -6.59 -9.12 -6.01
CA GLU A 134 -5.43 -9.36 -6.88
C GLU A 134 -4.22 -9.86 -6.09
N LEU A 135 -4.21 -9.66 -4.76
CA LEU A 135 -3.15 -10.07 -3.85
C LEU A 135 -3.72 -10.76 -2.61
N LEU A 136 -3.21 -11.95 -2.28
CA LEU A 136 -3.45 -12.61 -1.00
C LEU A 136 -2.17 -12.50 -0.17
N LYS A 137 -2.21 -11.68 0.88
CA LYS A 137 -1.12 -11.50 1.85
C LYS A 137 -1.37 -12.40 3.05
N VAL A 138 -0.42 -13.28 3.35
CA VAL A 138 -0.50 -14.20 4.47
C VAL A 138 0.64 -13.93 5.43
N LYS A 139 0.33 -13.60 6.69
CA LYS A 139 1.33 -13.30 7.72
C LYS A 139 1.28 -14.28 8.88
N GLY A 140 2.35 -14.31 9.67
CA GLY A 140 2.38 -15.02 10.96
C GLY A 140 2.51 -16.54 10.83
N LEU A 141 2.99 -17.04 9.70
CA LEU A 141 3.12 -18.47 9.42
C LEU A 141 3.98 -19.20 10.45
N ARG A 142 5.13 -18.62 10.81
CA ARG A 142 6.08 -19.26 11.74
C ARG A 142 5.46 -19.43 13.14
N ASP A 143 4.80 -18.39 13.63
CA ASP A 143 4.18 -18.40 14.95
C ASP A 143 2.97 -19.33 14.99
N ALA A 144 2.19 -19.37 13.90
CA ALA A 144 1.11 -20.34 13.72
C ALA A 144 1.62 -21.78 13.81
N VAL A 145 2.71 -22.11 13.09
CA VAL A 145 3.32 -23.45 13.14
C VAL A 145 3.77 -23.80 14.55
N HIS A 146 4.46 -22.88 15.25
CA HIS A 146 4.87 -23.10 16.64
C HIS A 146 3.69 -23.37 17.57
N LYS A 147 2.60 -22.63 17.40
CA LYS A 147 1.38 -22.79 18.21
C LYS A 147 0.70 -24.13 17.93
N LEU A 148 0.58 -24.51 16.66
CA LEU A 148 -0.07 -25.76 16.25
C LEU A 148 0.72 -26.99 16.67
N THR A 149 2.05 -26.97 16.55
CA THR A 149 2.90 -28.09 16.97
C THR A 149 3.13 -28.13 18.48
N GLY A 150 2.85 -27.04 19.21
CA GLY A 150 3.13 -26.91 20.64
C GLY A 150 4.63 -26.97 20.97
N THR A 151 5.50 -26.76 19.98
CA THR A 151 6.95 -26.90 20.13
C THR A 151 7.63 -25.54 20.20
N LYS A 152 8.53 -25.36 21.17
CA LYS A 152 9.34 -24.13 21.28
C LYS A 152 10.45 -24.05 20.23
N ASN A 153 10.96 -25.19 19.78
CA ASN A 153 12.05 -25.26 18.82
C ASN A 153 11.51 -25.72 17.46
N TRP A 154 12.11 -25.18 16.39
CA TRP A 154 11.83 -25.61 15.03
C TRP A 154 12.43 -27.00 14.79
N GLY A 155 11.61 -27.96 14.41
CA GLY A 155 12.05 -29.33 14.14
C GLY A 155 11.37 -29.92 12.89
N PRO A 156 11.63 -31.20 12.57
CA PRO A 156 11.09 -31.84 11.37
C PRO A 156 9.56 -31.80 11.28
N ARG A 157 8.88 -31.88 12.43
CA ARG A 157 7.41 -31.77 12.50
C ARG A 157 6.92 -30.35 12.16
N SER A 158 7.59 -29.32 12.69
CA SER A 158 7.28 -27.92 12.38
C SER A 158 7.52 -27.61 10.90
N GLN A 159 8.64 -28.09 10.34
CA GLN A 159 8.92 -27.93 8.91
C GLN A 159 7.85 -28.61 8.06
N LYS A 160 7.48 -29.86 8.39
CA LYS A 160 6.43 -30.59 7.66
C LYS A 160 5.09 -29.85 7.67
N LEU A 161 4.69 -29.30 8.82
CA LEU A 161 3.45 -28.53 8.92
C LEU A 161 3.54 -27.21 8.16
N ASN A 162 4.69 -26.52 8.22
CA ASN A 162 4.95 -25.32 7.43
C ASN A 162 4.76 -25.60 5.93
N ASP A 163 5.41 -26.65 5.42
CA ASP A 163 5.33 -27.04 4.01
C ASP A 163 3.88 -27.36 3.63
N GLN A 164 3.14 -28.08 4.49
CA GLN A 164 1.71 -28.38 4.28
C GLN A 164 0.83 -27.14 4.18
N ILE A 165 1.05 -26.14 5.04
CA ILE A 165 0.29 -24.88 5.00
C ILE A 165 0.64 -24.10 3.73
N VAL A 166 1.92 -24.01 3.38
CA VAL A 166 2.37 -23.28 2.17
C VAL A 166 1.85 -23.95 0.90
N ASP A 167 1.92 -25.28 0.80
CA ASP A 167 1.44 -26.02 -0.35
C ASP A 167 -0.08 -25.91 -0.49
N TYR A 168 -0.82 -25.90 0.63
CA TYR A 168 -2.25 -25.63 0.63
C TYR A 168 -2.58 -24.22 0.07
N LEU A 169 -1.90 -23.18 0.55
CA LEU A 169 -2.07 -21.81 0.06
C LEU A 169 -1.76 -21.67 -1.44
N ARG A 170 -0.64 -22.27 -1.88
CA ARG A 170 -0.25 -22.29 -3.30
C ARG A 170 -1.26 -23.01 -4.17
N HIS A 171 -1.84 -24.11 -3.66
CA HIS A 171 -2.87 -24.85 -4.38
C HIS A 171 -4.11 -24.00 -4.64
N ILE A 172 -4.59 -23.27 -3.62
CA ILE A 172 -5.73 -22.34 -3.76
C ILE A 172 -5.42 -21.26 -4.80
N VAL A 173 -4.23 -20.66 -4.73
CA VAL A 173 -3.83 -19.60 -5.65
C VAL A 173 -3.73 -20.12 -7.08
N THR A 174 -3.21 -21.33 -7.29
CA THR A 174 -3.12 -21.94 -8.62
C THR A 174 -4.49 -22.26 -9.20
N GLN A 175 -5.45 -22.68 -8.37
CA GLN A 175 -6.83 -22.88 -8.79
C GLN A 175 -7.50 -21.56 -9.20
N HIS A 176 -7.33 -20.50 -8.41
CA HIS A 176 -7.92 -19.19 -8.71
C HIS A 176 -7.21 -18.42 -9.82
N GLN A 177 -5.91 -18.65 -10.05
CA GLN A 177 -5.14 -18.02 -11.13
C GLN A 177 -5.67 -18.36 -12.53
N GLN A 178 -6.38 -19.49 -12.66
CA GLN A 178 -7.01 -19.88 -13.93
C GLN A 178 -8.23 -19.00 -14.27
N GLU A 179 -8.80 -18.32 -13.27
CA GLU A 179 -10.01 -17.50 -13.41
C GLU A 179 -9.74 -16.00 -13.22
N ALA A 180 -8.71 -15.61 -12.46
CA ALA A 180 -8.36 -14.22 -12.15
C ALA A 180 -6.86 -14.01 -11.88
N LYS A 181 -6.39 -12.74 -11.91
CA LYS A 181 -4.98 -12.40 -11.66
C LYS A 181 -4.71 -12.30 -10.15
N LEU A 182 -4.47 -13.44 -9.50
CA LEU A 182 -4.19 -13.54 -8.06
C LEU A 182 -2.70 -13.80 -7.77
N THR A 183 -2.11 -13.02 -6.88
CA THR A 183 -0.72 -13.17 -6.40
C THR A 183 -0.70 -13.59 -4.93
N LEU A 184 0.20 -14.51 -4.54
CA LEU A 184 0.40 -14.91 -3.15
C LEU A 184 1.65 -14.25 -2.58
N MET A 185 1.54 -13.62 -1.41
CA MET A 185 2.67 -13.08 -0.65
C MET A 185 2.64 -13.62 0.78
N ILE A 186 3.72 -14.29 1.21
CA ILE A 186 3.87 -14.78 2.58
C ILE A 186 4.90 -13.90 3.30
N VAL A 187 4.50 -13.30 4.42
CA VAL A 187 5.29 -12.35 5.23
C VAL A 187 5.62 -12.92 6.60
#